data_AF-A0A022RDU1-F1
#
_entry.id   AF-A0A022RDU1-F1
#
_cell.length_a   1.000
_cell.length_b   1.000
_cell.length_c   1.000
_cell.angle_alpha   90.00
_cell.angle_beta   90.00
_cell.angle_gamma   90.00
#
_symmetry.space_group_name_H-M   'P 1'
#
loop_
_entity.id
_entity.type
_entity.pdbx_description
1 polymer ?
#
loop_
_entity_poly.entity_id
_entity_poly.type
_entity_poly.pdbx_seq_one_letter_code
_entity_poly.pdbx_strand_id
1 'polypeptide(L)'
;FVLALLRHPEHCISVFLSIDVKWSTEGAEQRFYQLSLEERSKFDEETLVNFNNAKSGSSCTLRSSGFSNEYIVVTILVRVIGKLKLPRINNIKDLKEVLEKLGSLPLRKIAAVEVLLAPRIGDDTLSEEKLLENYPLLRPLH
;
A
#
# COMPACT_ATOMS: atom_id res chain seq x y z
N PHE A 1 -6.27 -5.30 11.17
CA PHE A 1 -5.11 -4.98 10.32
C PHE A 1 -4.21 -3.90 10.93
N VAL A 2 -4.73 -2.68 11.21
CA VAL A 2 -3.96 -1.59 11.85
C VAL A 2 -3.26 -2.04 13.16
N LEU A 3 -3.92 -2.85 13.98
CA LEU A 3 -3.32 -3.43 15.20
C LEU A 3 -2.14 -4.38 14.92
N ALA A 4 -2.13 -5.07 13.78
CA ALA A 4 -1.01 -5.93 13.40
C ALA A 4 0.23 -5.08 13.03
N LEU A 5 0.02 -4.00 12.26
CA LEU A 5 1.08 -3.03 11.97
C LEU A 5 1.59 -2.31 13.23
N LEU A 6 0.72 -2.01 14.19
CA LEU A 6 1.11 -1.40 15.47
C LEU A 6 1.90 -2.36 16.38
N ARG A 7 1.70 -3.68 16.24
CA ARG A 7 2.44 -4.70 16.99
C ARG A 7 3.83 -4.94 16.44
N HIS A 8 4.00 -4.81 15.12
CA HIS A 8 5.29 -4.97 14.45
C HIS A 8 5.67 -3.81 13.51
N PRO A 9 5.78 -2.59 14.06
CA PRO A 9 6.11 -1.39 13.30
C PRO A 9 7.55 -1.40 12.77
N GLU A 10 8.43 -2.21 13.37
CA GLU A 10 9.80 -2.46 12.91
C GLU A 10 9.88 -3.21 11.56
N HIS A 11 8.79 -3.81 11.09
CA HIS A 11 8.72 -4.42 9.76
C HIS A 11 8.36 -3.42 8.65
N CYS A 12 7.99 -2.19 9.00
CA CYS A 12 7.73 -1.15 8.03
C CYS A 12 9.04 -0.46 7.62
N ILE A 13 9.51 -0.77 6.41
CA ILE A 13 10.77 -0.24 5.88
C ILE A 13 10.53 1.07 5.13
N SER A 14 9.39 1.19 4.45
CA SER A 14 9.02 2.39 3.71
C SER A 14 7.55 2.72 3.91
N VAL A 15 7.20 4.00 3.79
CA VAL A 15 5.82 4.47 3.91
C VAL A 15 5.53 5.59 2.93
N PHE A 16 4.27 5.65 2.52
CA PHE A 16 3.71 6.78 1.82
C PHE A 16 2.37 7.14 2.48
N LEU A 17 2.14 8.43 2.67
CA LEU A 17 0.89 8.96 3.19
C LEU A 17 0.41 10.08 2.28
N SER A 18 -0.83 9.95 1.81
CA SER A 18 -1.53 10.97 1.06
C SER A 18 -2.86 11.30 1.72
N ILE A 19 -3.23 12.57 1.72
CA ILE A 19 -4.51 13.06 2.24
C ILE A 19 -5.15 13.90 1.14
N ASP A 20 -6.30 13.46 0.64
CA ASP A 20 -7.10 14.21 -0.33
C ASP A 20 -8.39 14.68 0.35
N VAL A 21 -8.60 16.00 0.39
CA VAL A 21 -9.78 16.61 0.99
C VAL A 21 -10.73 17.06 -0.12
N LYS A 22 -11.92 16.45 -0.15
CA LYS A 22 -13.00 16.84 -1.06
C LYS A 22 -14.11 17.59 -0.31
N TRP A 23 -14.71 18.54 -1.01
CA TRP A 23 -15.79 19.39 -0.48
C TRP A 23 -17.17 18.74 -0.61
N SER A 24 -17.36 17.80 -1.56
CA SER A 24 -18.58 17.02 -1.75
C SER A 24 -18.40 15.57 -1.32
N THR A 25 -19.46 14.97 -0.80
CA THR A 25 -19.48 13.55 -0.40
C THR A 25 -19.34 12.65 -1.62
N GLU A 26 -20.03 12.97 -2.72
CA GLU A 26 -20.00 12.23 -3.98
C GLU A 26 -18.60 12.29 -4.60
N GLY A 27 -17.95 13.45 -4.56
CA GLY A 27 -16.58 13.63 -5.06
C GLY A 27 -15.56 12.85 -4.23
N ALA A 28 -15.73 12.81 -2.90
CA ALA A 28 -14.91 11.99 -2.02
C ALA A 28 -15.11 10.49 -2.29
N GLU A 29 -16.34 10.08 -2.57
CA GLU A 29 -16.69 8.71 -2.89
C GLU A 29 -16.09 8.25 -4.23
N GLN A 30 -16.28 9.04 -5.29
CA GLN A 30 -15.68 8.75 -6.60
C GLN A 30 -14.16 8.65 -6.51
N ARG A 31 -13.50 9.55 -5.75
CA ARG A 31 -12.05 9.46 -5.56
C ARG A 31 -11.62 8.25 -4.75
N PHE A 32 -12.38 7.85 -3.74
CA PHE A 32 -12.10 6.62 -3.00
C PHE A 32 -12.12 5.40 -3.93
N TYR A 33 -13.14 5.27 -4.77
CA TYR A 33 -13.23 4.16 -5.73
C TYR A 33 -12.15 4.21 -6.81
N GLN A 34 -11.83 5.42 -7.32
CA GLN A 34 -10.76 5.59 -8.27
C GLN A 34 -9.40 5.14 -7.70
N LEU A 35 -9.05 5.59 -6.48
CA LEU A 35 -7.81 5.17 -5.82
C LEU A 35 -7.80 3.66 -5.54
N SER A 36 -8.93 3.12 -5.14
CA SER A 36 -9.10 1.68 -4.93
C SER A 36 -8.86 0.87 -6.21
N LEU A 37 -9.35 1.35 -7.36
CA LEU A 37 -9.13 0.72 -8.65
C LEU A 37 -7.67 0.88 -9.13
N GLU A 38 -7.09 2.08 -9.01
CA GLU A 38 -5.69 2.34 -9.35
C GLU A 38 -4.74 1.42 -8.57
N GLU A 39 -4.97 1.25 -7.26
CA GLU A 39 -4.16 0.38 -6.41
C GLU A 39 -4.34 -1.11 -6.74
N ARG A 40 -5.54 -1.54 -7.13
CA ARG A 40 -5.78 -2.91 -7.63
C ARG A 40 -5.15 -3.14 -8.99
N SER A 41 -5.22 -2.15 -9.88
CA SER A 41 -4.69 -2.19 -11.25
C SER A 41 -3.17 -2.17 -11.34
N LYS A 42 -2.45 -1.78 -10.26
CA LYS A 42 -0.98 -1.90 -10.19
C LYS A 42 -0.50 -3.36 -10.14
N PHE A 43 -1.34 -4.29 -9.68
CA PHE A 43 -0.98 -5.69 -9.47
C PHE A 43 -1.90 -6.69 -10.16
N ASP A 44 -3.10 -6.27 -10.58
CA ASP A 44 -3.74 -6.94 -11.69
C ASP A 44 -2.85 -6.71 -12.89
N GLU A 45 -2.32 -7.80 -13.44
CA GLU A 45 -1.73 -7.80 -14.76
C GLU A 45 -2.76 -7.24 -15.77
N GLU A 46 -2.85 -5.92 -15.92
CA GLU A 46 -2.70 -5.41 -17.28
C GLU A 46 -1.29 -5.79 -17.69
N THR A 47 -1.16 -7.08 -18.02
CA THR A 47 -0.66 -7.60 -19.26
C THR A 47 -0.59 -6.46 -20.28
N LEU A 48 0.38 -5.56 -20.12
CA LEU A 48 1.00 -4.90 -21.24
C LEU A 48 1.73 -6.03 -21.91
N VAL A 49 0.94 -6.72 -22.73
CA VAL A 49 1.33 -7.67 -23.72
C VAL A 49 2.32 -6.91 -24.60
N ASN A 50 3.59 -6.88 -24.20
CA ASN A 50 4.64 -6.83 -25.17
C ASN A 50 4.67 -8.23 -25.77
N PHE A 51 3.77 -8.47 -26.73
CA PHE A 51 3.88 -9.58 -27.69
C PHE A 51 5.14 -9.30 -28.52
N ASN A 52 6.29 -9.52 -27.91
CA ASN A 52 7.54 -9.73 -28.61
C ASN A 52 8.33 -10.80 -27.84
N ASN A 53 7.78 -12.00 -27.92
CA ASN A 53 8.51 -13.17 -28.40
C ASN A 53 9.85 -13.46 -27.70
N ALA A 54 9.82 -14.20 -26.59
CA ALA A 54 10.69 -15.36 -26.40
C ALA A 54 10.26 -16.15 -25.16
N LYS A 55 9.91 -17.42 -25.38
CA LYS A 55 9.78 -18.44 -24.35
C LYS A 55 11.02 -18.49 -23.46
N SER A 56 10.81 -18.57 -22.15
CA SER A 56 11.57 -19.51 -21.33
C SER A 56 10.79 -19.79 -20.06
N GLY A 57 10.38 -21.05 -19.91
CA GLY A 57 10.00 -21.56 -18.60
C GLY A 57 11.20 -21.41 -17.67
N SER A 58 10.99 -20.84 -16.50
CA SER A 58 11.97 -20.89 -15.43
C SER A 58 11.37 -21.72 -14.32
N SER A 59 11.92 -22.94 -14.21
CA SER A 59 11.80 -23.81 -13.07
C SER A 59 11.95 -23.02 -11.78
N CYS A 60 10.99 -23.17 -10.88
CA CYS A 60 11.14 -22.88 -9.46
C CYS A 60 12.47 -23.49 -8.99
N THR A 61 13.49 -22.66 -8.87
CA THR A 61 14.76 -23.03 -8.30
C THR A 61 14.90 -22.12 -7.10
N LEU A 62 14.53 -22.63 -5.93
CA LEU A 62 14.97 -22.08 -4.66
C LEU A 62 16.51 -22.02 -4.71
N ARG A 63 17.05 -20.86 -5.11
CA ARG A 63 18.45 -20.53 -4.90
C ARG A 63 18.52 -19.75 -3.60
N SER A 64 18.81 -20.49 -2.54
CA SER A 64 19.39 -19.96 -1.32
C SER A 64 20.71 -19.25 -1.64
N SER A 65 20.69 -17.94 -1.87
CA SER A 65 21.90 -17.09 -1.91
C SER A 65 21.54 -15.61 -1.97
N GLY A 66 21.63 -14.93 -0.82
CA GLY A 66 21.81 -13.47 -0.70
C GLY A 66 20.51 -12.66 -0.69
N PHE A 67 20.04 -12.28 0.51
CA PHE A 67 19.03 -11.24 0.78
C PHE A 67 18.04 -10.97 -0.38
N SER A 68 17.18 -11.93 -0.71
CA SER A 68 15.97 -11.58 -1.45
C SER A 68 15.11 -10.79 -0.47
N ASN A 69 15.20 -9.46 -0.53
CA ASN A 69 14.30 -8.62 0.23
C ASN A 69 12.92 -8.75 -0.41
N GLU A 70 12.13 -9.63 0.17
CA GLU A 70 10.77 -9.95 -0.21
C GLU A 70 9.84 -8.98 0.51
N TYR A 71 9.24 -8.05 -0.24
CA TYR A 71 8.37 -7.02 0.31
C TYR A 71 6.90 -7.31 0.04
N ILE A 72 6.07 -6.94 1.01
CA ILE A 72 4.61 -6.86 0.87
C ILE A 72 4.23 -5.39 1.00
N VAL A 73 3.49 -4.88 0.03
CA VAL A 73 2.94 -3.53 0.11
C VAL A 73 1.53 -3.61 0.67
N VAL A 74 1.29 -2.83 1.71
CA VAL A 74 -0.02 -2.66 2.31
C VAL A 74 -0.54 -1.27 1.96
N THR A 75 -1.64 -1.20 1.22
CA THR A 75 -2.36 0.05 0.98
C THR A 75 -3.61 0.09 1.85
N ILE A 76 -3.72 1.13 2.68
CA ILE A 76 -4.90 1.39 3.53
C ILE A 76 -5.58 2.65 3.01
N LEU A 77 -6.78 2.49 2.45
CA LEU A 77 -7.61 3.59 1.98
C LEU A 77 -8.72 3.84 3.02
N VAL A 78 -8.86 5.09 3.45
CA VAL A 78 -9.85 5.48 4.45
C VAL A 78 -10.58 6.73 3.99
N ARG A 79 -11.91 6.63 3.86
CA ARG A 79 -12.80 7.77 3.62
C ARG A 79 -13.42 8.21 4.94
N VAL A 80 -13.21 9.46 5.31
CA VAL A 80 -13.72 10.06 6.54
C VAL A 80 -14.56 11.29 6.27
N ILE A 81 -15.59 11.47 7.07
CA ILE A 81 -16.45 12.65 7.06
C ILE A 81 -15.82 13.70 7.97
N GLY A 82 -15.49 14.85 7.39
CA GLY A 82 -14.86 15.98 8.06
C GLY A 82 -13.33 16.02 7.85
N LYS A 83 -12.65 16.84 8.65
CA LYS A 83 -11.20 17.06 8.50
C LYS A 83 -10.42 16.04 9.33
N LEU A 84 -9.57 15.28 8.65
CA LEU A 84 -8.54 14.44 9.27
C LEU A 84 -7.17 15.08 9.07
N LYS A 85 -6.45 15.31 10.17
CA LYS A 85 -5.08 15.80 10.14
C LYS A 85 -4.16 14.68 10.59
N LEU A 86 -3.37 14.15 9.67
CA LEU A 86 -2.33 13.18 9.99
C LEU A 86 -0.97 13.89 9.90
N PRO A 87 -0.05 13.62 10.84
CA PRO A 87 1.31 14.13 10.74
C PRO A 87 2.01 13.53 9.52
N ARG A 88 3.00 14.24 8.99
CA ARG A 88 3.90 13.69 7.98
C ARG A 88 4.75 12.61 8.61
N ILE A 89 4.84 11.46 7.96
CA ILE A 89 5.61 10.32 8.47
C ILE A 89 7.06 10.47 8.00
N ASN A 90 8.01 10.58 8.94
CA ASN A 90 9.44 10.55 8.62
C ASN A 90 10.19 9.44 9.37
N ASN A 91 9.61 8.90 10.45
CA ASN A 91 10.18 7.83 11.27
C ASN A 91 9.09 6.86 11.76
N ILE A 92 9.50 5.77 12.38
CA ILE A 92 8.58 4.73 12.89
C ILE A 92 7.63 5.27 13.97
N LYS A 93 8.05 6.26 14.77
CA LYS A 93 7.20 6.88 15.80
C LYS A 93 6.06 7.69 15.16
N ASP A 94 6.34 8.44 14.09
CA ASP A 94 5.32 9.16 13.34
C ASP A 94 4.34 8.17 12.67
N LEU A 95 4.84 7.03 12.20
CA LEU A 95 3.99 5.96 11.63
C LEU A 95 3.03 5.41 12.70
N LYS A 96 3.52 5.12 13.90
CA LYS A 96 2.68 4.72 15.03
C LYS A 96 1.62 5.76 15.32
N GLU A 97 1.99 7.04 15.39
CA GLU A 97 1.03 8.12 15.66
C GLU A 97 -0.06 8.20 14.59
N VAL A 98 0.29 8.03 13.31
CA VAL A 98 -0.69 7.97 12.21
C VAL A 98 -1.63 6.78 12.35
N LEU A 99 -1.09 5.59 12.62
CA LEU A 99 -1.88 4.36 12.78
C LEU A 99 -2.79 4.43 14.02
N GLU A 100 -2.31 5.00 15.13
CA GLU A 100 -3.10 5.27 16.32
C GLU A 100 -4.21 6.28 16.03
N LYS A 101 -3.90 7.37 15.33
CA LYS A 101 -4.92 8.35 14.91
C LYS A 101 -5.99 7.70 14.05
N LEU A 102 -5.61 6.87 13.07
CA LEU A 102 -6.54 6.12 12.23
C LEU A 102 -7.40 5.14 13.07
N GLY A 103 -6.79 4.42 14.01
CA GLY A 103 -7.48 3.49 14.91
C GLY A 103 -8.40 4.18 15.94
N SER A 104 -8.09 5.42 16.31
CA SER A 104 -8.87 6.23 17.26
C SER A 104 -10.07 6.96 16.62
N LEU A 105 -10.26 6.81 15.31
CA LEU A 105 -11.34 7.51 14.60
C LEU A 105 -12.70 7.01 15.09
N PRO A 106 -13.63 7.93 15.44
CA PRO A 106 -14.99 7.54 15.79
C PRO A 106 -15.65 6.87 14.58
N LEU A 107 -16.31 5.72 14.79
CA LEU A 107 -16.97 4.97 13.71
C LEU A 107 -17.95 5.83 12.90
N ARG A 108 -18.66 6.75 13.57
CA ARG A 108 -19.57 7.74 12.94
C ARG A 108 -18.91 8.69 11.92
N LYS A 109 -17.59 8.85 11.98
CA LYS A 109 -16.81 9.66 11.03
C LYS A 109 -16.21 8.84 9.91
N ILE A 110 -16.20 7.51 10.03
CA ILE A 110 -15.65 6.63 9.02
C ILE A 110 -16.76 6.32 8.02
N ALA A 111 -16.58 6.74 6.76
CA ALA A 111 -17.53 6.46 5.69
C ALA A 111 -17.19 5.19 4.91
N ALA A 112 -15.90 4.90 4.73
CA ALA A 112 -15.42 3.68 4.09
C ALA A 112 -13.98 3.37 4.52
N VAL A 113 -13.63 2.09 4.60
CA VAL A 113 -12.26 1.61 4.81
C VAL A 113 -12.02 0.45 3.88
N GLU A 114 -10.88 0.47 3.20
CA GLU A 114 -10.42 -0.63 2.37
C GLU A 114 -8.94 -0.90 2.64
N VAL A 115 -8.59 -2.18 2.70
CA VAL A 115 -7.21 -2.65 2.87
C VAL A 115 -6.86 -3.53 1.70
N LEU A 116 -5.82 -3.16 0.98
CA LEU A 116 -5.26 -3.88 -0.15
C LEU A 116 -3.86 -4.36 0.22
N LEU A 117 -3.56 -5.60 -0.16
CA LEU A 117 -2.24 -6.20 -0.04
C LEU A 117 -1.74 -6.52 -1.44
N ALA A 118 -0.47 -6.22 -1.70
CA ALA A 118 0.22 -6.57 -2.91
C ALA A 118 1.54 -7.30 -2.58
N PRO A 119 1.88 -8.37 -3.30
CA PRO A 119 1.18 -8.90 -4.49
C PRO A 119 0.00 -9.82 -4.12
N ARG A 120 -0.98 -9.97 -5.04
CA ARG A 120 -2.18 -10.80 -4.87
C ARG A 120 -2.12 -12.16 -5.58
N ILE A 121 -1.15 -12.35 -6.46
CA ILE A 121 -0.92 -13.58 -7.23
C ILE A 121 0.03 -14.48 -6.46
N GLY A 122 -0.27 -15.79 -6.47
CA GLY A 122 0.13 -16.79 -5.47
C GLY A 122 1.59 -16.73 -5.03
N ASP A 123 1.79 -16.67 -3.71
CA ASP A 123 3.06 -16.74 -2.96
C ASP A 123 4.25 -15.92 -3.50
N ASP A 124 4.03 -15.04 -4.47
CA ASP A 124 5.04 -14.14 -4.95
C ASP A 124 5.26 -13.03 -3.93
N THR A 125 6.49 -12.55 -3.88
CA THR A 125 6.90 -11.43 -3.05
C THR A 125 7.45 -10.34 -3.97
N LEU A 126 7.35 -9.07 -3.56
CA LEU A 126 7.88 -8.00 -4.40
C LEU A 126 9.38 -7.91 -4.19
N SER A 127 10.14 -8.06 -5.28
CA SER A 127 11.54 -7.64 -5.32
C SER A 127 11.63 -6.12 -5.18
N GLU A 128 12.77 -5.64 -4.66
CA GLU A 128 13.04 -4.21 -4.47
C GLU A 128 12.81 -3.37 -5.75
N GLU A 129 13.25 -3.88 -6.91
CA GLU A 129 13.10 -3.21 -8.21
C GLU A 129 11.62 -2.95 -8.56
N LYS A 130 10.75 -3.98 -8.42
CA LYS A 130 9.31 -3.87 -8.68
C LYS A 130 8.62 -2.93 -7.70
N LEU A 131 9.08 -2.89 -6.45
CA LEU A 131 8.58 -1.97 -5.44
C LEU A 131 8.91 -0.52 -5.80
N LEU A 132 10.14 -0.24 -6.22
CA LEU A 132 10.56 1.10 -6.64
C LEU A 132 9.84 1.56 -7.93
N GLU A 133 9.58 0.63 -8.86
CA GLU A 133 8.86 0.90 -10.10
C GLU A 133 7.37 1.23 -9.86
N ASN A 134 6.67 0.41 -9.08
CA ASN A 134 5.23 0.55 -8.85
C ASN A 134 4.89 1.57 -7.75
N TYR A 135 5.83 1.82 -6.85
CA TYR A 135 5.66 2.71 -5.70
C TYR A 135 6.83 3.67 -5.49
N PRO A 136 7.15 4.52 -6.49
CA PRO A 136 8.26 5.48 -6.41
C PRO A 136 8.07 6.55 -5.33
N LEU A 137 6.85 6.71 -4.80
CA LEU A 137 6.52 7.66 -3.75
C LEU A 137 6.76 7.12 -2.32
N LEU A 138 7.02 5.81 -2.18
CA LEU A 138 7.40 5.23 -0.90
C LEU A 138 8.71 5.84 -0.43
N ARG A 139 8.72 6.32 0.81
CA ARG A 139 9.92 6.88 1.42
C ARG A 139 10.44 5.92 2.48
N PRO A 140 11.74 5.66 2.51
CA PRO A 140 12.34 4.85 3.56
C PRO A 140 12.13 5.52 4.92
N LEU A 141 11.82 4.70 5.92
CA LEU A 141 11.76 5.10 7.32
C LEU A 141 13.15 4.94 7.92
N HIS A 142 13.69 6.03 8.49
CA HIS A 142 14.96 6.05 9.22
C HIS A 142 14.75 5.99 10.74
#